data_AF-A0A356TG08-F1
#
_entry.id   AF-A0A356TG08-F1
#
_cell.length_a   1.000
_cell.length_b   1.000
_cell.length_c   1.000
_cell.angle_alpha   90.00
_cell.angle_beta   90.00
_cell.angle_gamma   90.00
#
_symmetry.space_group_name_H-M   'P 1'
#
loop_
_entity.id
_entity.type
_entity.pdbx_description
1 polymer ?
#
loop_
_entity_poly.entity_id
_entity_poly.type
_entity_poly.pdbx_seq_one_letter_code
_entity_poly.pdbx_strand_id
1 'polypeptide(L)'
;MRRLLALAVWLLPATAAANGAYTHVHMSQLAHEMLAPGALRELLDTERPALEAGSMFPDSGYAVSDEYGELAHWERFLDAYVRYLRDTYAGDYRSAEARAHVAFLLGVASHGMADQSYDTTLLARAFEVDGPEDAEHPVDQYADYFLVIDHEVAFRVPAFAPYESLPAVIRDASGGHEVSPSTLMDAMRRMETLTGVQSDARIAGGLYWDAWGSYPFLGTHVYNPRAVGSVTWTAGLIAEYWRVVWARLRGADAPDADLVIRTVPEDGGANWPVDRSESEAWGRVAIWFGYGVDRDQITPLVTMTDDAASAVPIRFETAYGGRERNLLFVVPEAPLRHDTVYTVEVGGGVETISGAVTSAPTFFSFRTRCADDRLADCPSLDPPLVTGPIPERPPARPRVDGGPGDAGASPDPAGGCSAWPSRSSPHLALLLPLLLVLRRAR
;
A
#
# COMPACT_ATOMS: atom_id res chain seq x y z
N MET A 1 53.91 -12.10 5.58
CA MET A 1 53.06 -11.90 4.40
C MET A 1 52.31 -13.20 4.07
N ARG A 2 51.07 -13.37 4.56
CA ARG A 2 50.08 -14.30 4.01
C ARG A 2 48.69 -13.74 4.32
N ARG A 3 47.83 -13.79 3.32
CA ARG A 3 46.72 -12.87 3.04
C ARG A 3 45.51 -13.14 3.93
N LEU A 4 44.93 -12.05 4.45
CA LEU A 4 43.53 -11.94 4.85
C LEU A 4 42.66 -12.00 3.58
N LEU A 5 41.67 -12.88 3.56
CA LEU A 5 40.52 -12.79 2.65
C LEU A 5 39.33 -12.49 3.54
N ALA A 6 39.02 -11.20 3.69
CA ALA A 6 37.79 -10.73 4.27
C ALA A 6 36.69 -10.87 3.22
N LEU A 7 35.69 -11.67 3.54
CA LEU A 7 34.45 -11.82 2.78
C LEU A 7 33.66 -10.51 2.93
N ALA A 8 33.71 -9.64 1.93
CA ALA A 8 32.80 -8.51 1.83
C ALA A 8 31.47 -9.03 1.26
N VAL A 9 30.54 -9.36 2.15
CA VAL A 9 29.13 -9.49 1.78
C VAL A 9 28.66 -8.08 1.42
N TRP A 10 28.48 -7.85 0.13
CA TRP A 10 27.82 -6.65 -0.37
C TRP A 10 26.33 -6.75 0.01
N LEU A 11 25.94 -6.03 1.05
CA LEU A 11 24.56 -5.61 1.25
C LEU A 11 24.28 -4.53 0.20
N LEU A 12 23.80 -4.93 -0.97
CA LEU A 12 23.17 -3.98 -1.87
C LEU A 12 21.89 -3.49 -1.18
N PRO A 13 21.66 -2.18 -1.04
CA PRO A 13 20.36 -1.69 -0.62
C PRO A 13 19.36 -2.16 -1.67
N ALA A 14 18.35 -2.91 -1.24
CA ALA A 14 17.19 -3.14 -2.08
C ALA A 14 16.60 -1.77 -2.40
N THR A 15 16.55 -1.41 -3.68
CA THR A 15 15.72 -0.30 -4.14
C THR A 15 14.31 -0.67 -3.75
N ALA A 16 13.76 0.01 -2.74
CA ALA A 16 12.35 -0.11 -2.43
C ALA A 16 11.59 0.52 -3.60
N ALA A 17 11.04 -0.31 -4.46
CA ALA A 17 9.95 0.09 -5.35
C ALA A 17 8.75 0.38 -4.44
N ALA A 18 8.09 1.53 -4.64
CA ALA A 18 7.07 2.05 -3.74
C ALA A 18 5.81 2.39 -4.52
N ASN A 19 4.67 1.82 -4.18
CA ASN A 19 3.45 1.96 -4.97
C ASN A 19 3.10 3.42 -5.42
N GLY A 20 2.46 3.55 -6.59
CA GLY A 20 2.13 4.85 -7.17
C GLY A 20 1.08 5.64 -6.38
N ALA A 21 1.16 6.97 -6.44
CA ALA A 21 0.27 7.87 -5.70
C ALA A 21 -1.23 7.65 -6.04
N TYR A 22 -1.55 7.33 -7.31
CA TYR A 22 -2.93 6.99 -7.68
C TYR A 22 -3.37 5.67 -7.07
N THR A 23 -2.49 4.69 -7.11
CA THR A 23 -2.78 3.35 -6.62
C THR A 23 -3.12 3.36 -5.13
N HIS A 24 -2.38 4.10 -4.30
CA HIS A 24 -2.69 4.26 -2.86
C HIS A 24 -4.08 4.82 -2.58
N VAL A 25 -4.39 5.93 -3.24
CA VAL A 25 -5.68 6.62 -3.07
C VAL A 25 -6.81 5.72 -3.56
N HIS A 26 -6.61 5.04 -4.69
CA HIS A 26 -7.63 4.18 -5.26
C HIS A 26 -7.90 2.93 -4.41
N MET A 27 -6.87 2.30 -3.86
CA MET A 27 -7.03 1.21 -2.89
C MET A 27 -7.84 1.66 -1.66
N SER A 28 -7.65 2.90 -1.19
CA SER A 28 -8.46 3.48 -0.12
C SER A 28 -9.92 3.67 -0.52
N GLN A 29 -10.17 4.14 -1.76
CA GLN A 29 -11.54 4.30 -2.28
C GLN A 29 -12.27 2.95 -2.35
N LEU A 30 -11.61 1.90 -2.83
CA LEU A 30 -12.15 0.54 -2.86
C LEU A 30 -12.35 -0.04 -1.46
N ALA A 31 -11.39 0.15 -0.55
CA ALA A 31 -11.51 -0.30 0.83
C ALA A 31 -12.74 0.31 1.51
N HIS A 32 -12.99 1.59 1.25
CA HIS A 32 -14.19 2.28 1.72
C HIS A 32 -15.48 1.64 1.19
N GLU A 33 -15.52 1.25 -0.09
CA GLU A 33 -16.67 0.57 -0.68
C GLU A 33 -16.91 -0.82 -0.08
N MET A 34 -15.84 -1.49 0.34
CA MET A 34 -15.88 -2.81 0.99
C MET A 34 -16.31 -2.77 2.46
N LEU A 35 -16.36 -1.59 3.09
CA LEU A 35 -16.81 -1.47 4.48
C LEU A 35 -18.29 -1.86 4.62
N ALA A 36 -18.57 -2.63 5.66
CA ALA A 36 -19.92 -2.91 6.10
C ALA A 36 -20.64 -1.60 6.51
N PRO A 37 -21.97 -1.50 6.32
CA PRO A 37 -22.74 -0.37 6.82
C PRO A 37 -22.53 -0.13 8.32
N GLY A 38 -22.32 1.13 8.72
CA GLY A 38 -22.14 1.53 10.10
C GLY A 38 -21.34 2.82 10.24
N ALA A 39 -21.06 3.21 11.49
CA ALA A 39 -20.48 4.53 11.82
C ALA A 39 -19.16 4.85 11.10
N LEU A 40 -18.30 3.85 10.87
CA LEU A 40 -17.03 4.06 10.17
C LEU A 40 -17.27 4.43 8.69
N ARG A 41 -18.15 3.68 8.02
CA ARG A 41 -18.52 3.96 6.63
C ARG A 41 -19.23 5.32 6.50
N GLU A 42 -20.19 5.60 7.38
CA GLU A 42 -20.90 6.89 7.40
C GLU A 42 -19.96 8.09 7.59
N LEU A 43 -18.92 7.95 8.41
CA LEU A 43 -17.89 8.97 8.59
C LEU A 43 -17.13 9.21 7.28
N LEU A 44 -16.67 8.14 6.63
CA LEU A 44 -15.88 8.21 5.40
C LEU A 44 -16.69 8.66 4.18
N ASP A 45 -17.99 8.36 4.13
CA ASP A 45 -18.92 8.87 3.11
C ASP A 45 -18.92 10.42 3.08
N THR A 46 -18.72 11.05 4.24
CA THR A 46 -18.71 12.53 4.39
C THR A 46 -17.31 13.12 4.24
N GLU A 47 -16.27 12.43 4.71
CA GLU A 47 -14.90 12.94 4.79
C GLU A 47 -13.94 12.32 3.75
N ARG A 48 -14.48 11.82 2.63
CA ARG A 48 -13.68 11.23 1.54
C ARG A 48 -12.49 12.08 1.10
N PRO A 49 -12.58 13.42 0.94
CA PRO A 49 -11.42 14.22 0.55
C PRO A 49 -10.27 14.17 1.57
N ALA A 50 -10.59 14.06 2.87
CA ALA A 50 -9.58 13.93 3.92
C ALA A 50 -8.94 12.53 3.91
N LEU A 51 -9.76 11.50 3.67
CA LEU A 51 -9.28 10.13 3.46
C LEU A 51 -8.27 10.06 2.31
N GLU A 52 -8.65 10.54 1.11
CA GLU A 52 -7.79 10.51 -0.08
C GLU A 52 -6.49 11.30 0.13
N ALA A 53 -6.57 12.46 0.81
CA ALA A 53 -5.38 13.23 1.13
C ALA A 53 -4.46 12.52 2.14
N GLY A 54 -5.03 11.80 3.11
CA GLY A 54 -4.28 10.94 4.02
C GLY A 54 -3.55 9.81 3.30
N SER A 55 -4.20 9.18 2.30
CA SER A 55 -3.62 8.09 1.49
C SER A 55 -2.43 8.51 0.63
N MET A 56 -2.22 9.81 0.45
CA MET A 56 -1.12 10.40 -0.31
C MET A 56 -0.09 11.08 0.60
N PHE A 57 -0.41 11.26 1.88
CA PHE A 57 0.36 12.10 2.78
C PHE A 57 1.79 11.62 3.03
N PRO A 58 2.07 10.32 3.26
CA PRO A 58 3.45 9.87 3.50
C PRO A 58 4.39 10.24 2.34
N ASP A 59 4.00 9.97 1.09
CA ASP A 59 4.79 10.33 -0.10
C ASP A 59 5.05 11.82 -0.27
N SER A 60 4.20 12.67 0.31
CA SER A 60 4.38 14.11 0.25
C SER A 60 5.72 14.54 0.87
N GLY A 61 6.23 13.82 1.88
CA GLY A 61 7.53 14.11 2.48
C GLY A 61 8.68 13.90 1.52
N TYR A 62 8.62 12.88 0.66
CA TYR A 62 9.63 12.67 -0.39
C TYR A 62 9.62 13.80 -1.42
N ALA A 63 8.45 14.37 -1.73
CA ALA A 63 8.32 15.49 -2.68
C ALA A 63 8.99 16.79 -2.20
N VAL A 64 9.25 16.92 -0.90
CA VAL A 64 10.00 18.03 -0.29
C VAL A 64 11.33 17.59 0.34
N SER A 65 11.70 16.31 0.18
CA SER A 65 12.90 15.71 0.75
C SER A 65 13.01 15.86 2.28
N ASP A 66 11.90 15.64 2.98
CA ASP A 66 11.81 15.68 4.44
C ASP A 66 11.62 14.27 5.01
N GLU A 67 12.27 13.98 6.15
CA GLU A 67 12.26 12.69 6.83
C GLU A 67 10.87 12.27 7.30
N TYR A 68 9.94 13.21 7.50
CA TYR A 68 8.57 12.84 7.85
C TYR A 68 7.93 11.93 6.81
N GLY A 69 8.38 11.99 5.55
CA GLY A 69 7.88 11.14 4.48
C GLY A 69 7.93 9.68 4.91
N GLU A 70 9.14 9.17 5.14
CA GLU A 70 9.38 7.81 5.63
C GLU A 70 8.74 7.53 6.99
N LEU A 71 8.77 8.51 7.92
CA LEU A 71 8.22 8.31 9.26
C LEU A 71 6.71 8.04 9.22
N ALA A 72 5.98 8.70 8.32
CA ALA A 72 4.53 8.62 8.24
C ALA A 72 4.02 7.29 7.65
N HIS A 73 4.89 6.49 7.01
CA HIS A 73 4.54 5.15 6.49
C HIS A 73 4.32 4.11 7.59
N TRP A 74 4.90 4.30 8.78
CA TRP A 74 5.05 3.22 9.75
C TRP A 74 4.15 3.34 10.98
N GLU A 75 3.91 2.21 11.64
CA GLU A 75 2.98 2.09 12.77
C GLU A 75 3.31 2.96 13.97
N ARG A 76 4.56 3.35 14.18
CA ARG A 76 4.89 4.34 15.22
C ARG A 76 4.18 5.67 15.00
N PHE A 77 4.09 6.12 13.76
CA PHE A 77 3.35 7.33 13.41
C PHE A 77 1.85 7.15 13.59
N LEU A 78 1.30 6.03 13.11
CA LEU A 78 -0.13 5.73 13.29
C LEU A 78 -0.52 5.63 14.77
N ASP A 79 0.30 4.99 15.60
CA ASP A 79 0.07 4.90 17.03
C ASP A 79 0.14 6.26 17.73
N ALA A 80 1.16 7.07 17.43
CA ALA A 80 1.25 8.44 17.95
C ALA A 80 0.03 9.27 17.55
N TYR A 81 -0.46 9.09 16.33
CA TYR A 81 -1.63 9.82 15.86
C TYR A 81 -2.93 9.33 16.52
N VAL A 82 -3.11 8.01 16.68
CA VAL A 82 -4.23 7.44 17.45
C VAL A 82 -4.24 8.00 18.88
N ARG A 83 -3.08 8.02 19.56
CA ARG A 83 -2.96 8.61 20.90
C ARG A 83 -3.33 10.09 20.90
N TYR A 84 -2.78 10.89 19.98
CA TYR A 84 -3.14 12.30 19.83
C TYR A 84 -4.65 12.53 19.67
N LEU A 85 -5.32 11.73 18.83
CA LEU A 85 -6.77 11.86 18.60
C LEU A 85 -7.60 11.43 19.81
N ARG A 86 -7.16 10.40 20.53
CA ARG A 86 -7.80 9.98 21.78
C ARG A 86 -7.68 11.05 22.85
N ASP A 87 -6.51 11.65 23.00
CA ASP A 87 -6.26 12.70 23.99
C ASP A 87 -7.00 14.00 23.64
N THR A 88 -7.07 14.33 22.35
CA THR A 88 -7.69 15.58 21.87
C THR A 88 -9.22 15.52 21.88
N TYR A 89 -9.81 14.40 21.45
CA TYR A 89 -11.25 14.29 21.26
C TYR A 89 -11.96 13.36 22.25
N ALA A 90 -11.23 12.69 23.16
CA ALA A 90 -11.76 11.82 24.20
C ALA A 90 -12.75 10.75 23.68
N GLY A 91 -12.53 10.26 22.46
CA GLY A 91 -13.39 9.28 21.79
C GLY A 91 -14.66 9.84 21.12
N ASP A 92 -14.92 11.15 21.19
CA ASP A 92 -16.03 11.82 20.49
C ASP A 92 -15.57 12.43 19.16
N TYR A 93 -15.70 11.65 18.09
CA TYR A 93 -15.31 12.06 16.74
C TYR A 93 -16.44 12.69 15.93
N ARG A 94 -17.46 13.30 16.55
CA ARG A 94 -18.62 13.85 15.82
C ARG A 94 -18.38 15.23 15.21
N SER A 95 -17.40 16.00 15.68
CA SER A 95 -17.11 17.32 15.10
C SER A 95 -16.53 17.18 13.68
N ALA A 96 -16.73 18.18 12.83
CA ALA A 96 -16.19 18.13 11.46
C ALA A 96 -14.66 17.99 11.45
N GLU A 97 -13.98 18.70 12.33
CA GLU A 97 -12.54 18.62 12.52
C GLU A 97 -12.09 17.20 12.94
N ALA A 98 -12.76 16.62 13.95
CA ALA A 98 -12.41 15.28 14.43
C ALA A 98 -12.67 14.21 13.36
N ARG A 99 -13.76 14.30 12.60
CA ARG A 99 -14.03 13.36 11.49
C ARG A 99 -12.98 13.49 10.39
N ALA A 100 -12.60 14.70 10.00
CA ALA A 100 -11.56 14.92 9.00
C ALA A 100 -10.21 14.34 9.45
N HIS A 101 -9.86 14.50 10.73
CA HIS A 101 -8.68 13.87 11.33
C HIS A 101 -8.74 12.33 11.27
N VAL A 102 -9.86 11.74 11.65
CA VAL A 102 -10.04 10.27 11.61
C VAL A 102 -9.94 9.76 10.18
N ALA A 103 -10.62 10.40 9.23
CA ALA A 103 -10.56 10.02 7.82
C ALA A 103 -9.13 10.13 7.27
N PHE A 104 -8.44 11.23 7.57
CA PHE A 104 -7.05 11.43 7.18
C PHE A 104 -6.12 10.35 7.77
N LEU A 105 -6.24 10.04 9.07
CA LEU A 105 -5.49 8.96 9.72
C LEU A 105 -5.73 7.62 9.02
N LEU A 106 -6.98 7.29 8.68
CA LEU A 106 -7.29 6.05 7.97
C LEU A 106 -6.67 6.03 6.57
N GLY A 107 -6.59 7.18 5.89
CA GLY A 107 -5.85 7.31 4.64
C GLY A 107 -4.37 6.97 4.82
N VAL A 108 -3.71 7.56 5.82
CA VAL A 108 -2.31 7.25 6.14
C VAL A 108 -2.13 5.76 6.47
N ALA A 109 -3.05 5.19 7.26
CA ALA A 109 -3.04 3.78 7.62
C ALA A 109 -3.18 2.88 6.38
N SER A 110 -4.01 3.27 5.42
CA SER A 110 -4.11 2.59 4.14
C SER A 110 -2.81 2.65 3.34
N HIS A 111 -2.12 3.78 3.35
CA HIS A 111 -0.89 3.97 2.62
C HIS A 111 0.20 2.99 3.10
N GLY A 112 0.51 3.01 4.41
CA GLY A 112 1.53 2.12 4.98
C GLY A 112 1.18 0.63 4.90
N MET A 113 -0.12 0.29 4.91
CA MET A 113 -0.55 -1.09 4.67
C MET A 113 -0.38 -1.49 3.20
N ALA A 114 -0.72 -0.60 2.27
CA ALA A 114 -0.58 -0.83 0.83
C ALA A 114 0.88 -1.06 0.43
N ASP A 115 1.83 -0.28 0.92
CA ASP A 115 3.26 -0.51 0.67
C ASP A 115 3.67 -1.91 1.11
N GLN A 116 3.37 -2.24 2.37
CA GLN A 116 3.74 -3.55 2.91
C GLN A 116 3.07 -4.70 2.16
N SER A 117 1.83 -4.55 1.70
CA SER A 117 1.14 -5.62 0.98
C SER A 117 1.47 -5.64 -0.50
N TYR A 118 1.13 -4.59 -1.25
CA TYR A 118 1.26 -4.52 -2.71
C TYR A 118 2.70 -4.74 -3.17
N ASP A 119 3.66 -4.05 -2.55
CA ASP A 119 5.05 -4.08 -3.01
C ASP A 119 5.69 -5.45 -2.78
N THR A 120 5.41 -6.05 -1.62
CA THR A 120 6.01 -7.32 -1.24
C THR A 120 5.31 -8.54 -1.84
N THR A 121 4.17 -8.33 -2.52
CA THR A 121 3.38 -9.40 -3.14
C THR A 121 3.23 -9.21 -4.65
N LEU A 122 2.24 -8.45 -5.13
CA LEU A 122 1.99 -8.31 -6.56
C LEU A 122 3.18 -7.69 -7.29
N LEU A 123 3.78 -6.63 -6.73
CA LEU A 123 4.91 -5.96 -7.39
C LEU A 123 6.16 -6.84 -7.38
N ALA A 124 6.47 -7.47 -6.25
CA ALA A 124 7.53 -8.48 -6.17
C ALA A 124 7.31 -9.61 -7.17
N ARG A 125 6.07 -10.06 -7.36
CA ARG A 125 5.75 -11.08 -8.36
C ARG A 125 5.90 -10.55 -9.79
N ALA A 126 5.53 -9.30 -10.05
CA ALA A 126 5.80 -8.67 -11.34
C ALA A 126 7.31 -8.65 -11.61
N PHE A 127 8.15 -8.35 -10.63
CA PHE A 127 9.60 -8.37 -10.82
C PHE A 127 10.18 -9.75 -11.13
N GLU A 128 9.61 -10.81 -10.55
CA GLU A 128 9.99 -12.18 -10.89
C GLU A 128 9.68 -12.56 -12.34
N VAL A 129 8.57 -12.02 -12.89
CA VAL A 129 8.04 -12.44 -14.20
C VAL A 129 8.44 -11.49 -15.32
N ASP A 130 8.28 -10.20 -15.11
CA ASP A 130 8.52 -9.13 -16.08
C ASP A 130 9.97 -8.62 -16.03
N GLY A 131 10.66 -8.83 -14.89
CA GLY A 131 12.00 -8.33 -14.63
C GLY A 131 12.03 -7.20 -13.59
N PRO A 132 13.21 -6.90 -13.00
CA PRO A 132 13.32 -5.96 -11.90
C PRO A 132 12.97 -4.52 -12.32
N GLU A 133 12.78 -3.66 -11.32
CA GLU A 133 12.66 -2.21 -11.56
C GLU A 133 13.88 -1.66 -12.31
N ASP A 134 13.62 -0.78 -13.28
CA ASP A 134 14.62 -0.03 -14.02
C ASP A 134 14.41 1.48 -13.79
N ALA A 135 15.49 2.23 -13.60
CA ALA A 135 15.47 3.68 -13.41
C ALA A 135 14.94 4.44 -14.65
N GLU A 136 14.88 3.81 -15.82
CA GLU A 136 14.20 4.32 -17.02
C GLU A 136 12.69 4.01 -17.03
N HIS A 137 12.26 3.01 -16.26
CA HIS A 137 10.90 2.47 -16.25
C HIS A 137 10.36 2.38 -14.80
N PRO A 138 10.07 3.52 -14.15
CA PRO A 138 9.66 3.54 -12.74
C PRO A 138 8.30 2.84 -12.58
N VAL A 139 8.31 1.65 -11.99
CA VAL A 139 7.14 0.77 -11.93
C VAL A 139 5.99 1.40 -11.14
N ASP A 140 6.34 2.18 -10.13
CA ASP A 140 5.44 2.93 -9.24
C ASP A 140 4.53 3.86 -10.06
N GLN A 141 5.12 4.60 -10.99
CA GLN A 141 4.40 5.48 -11.90
C GLN A 141 3.68 4.71 -13.00
N TYR A 142 4.23 3.57 -13.43
CA TYR A 142 3.67 2.76 -14.51
C TYR A 142 2.41 2.01 -14.09
N ALA A 143 2.38 1.52 -12.85
CA ALA A 143 1.20 0.90 -12.25
C ALA A 143 -0.02 1.84 -12.28
N ASP A 144 0.19 3.12 -11.98
CA ASP A 144 -0.86 4.14 -12.03
C ASP A 144 -1.48 4.28 -13.44
N TYR A 145 -0.70 4.06 -14.51
CA TYR A 145 -1.23 4.14 -15.88
C TYR A 145 -2.18 3.01 -16.24
N PHE A 146 -1.97 1.80 -15.72
CA PHE A 146 -2.95 0.73 -15.87
C PHE A 146 -4.27 1.12 -15.19
N LEU A 147 -4.22 1.75 -14.01
CA LEU A 147 -5.44 2.21 -13.34
C LEU A 147 -6.16 3.31 -14.13
N VAL A 148 -5.42 4.36 -14.53
CA VAL A 148 -6.00 5.54 -15.18
C VAL A 148 -6.52 5.24 -16.59
N ILE A 149 -5.86 4.33 -17.31
CA ILE A 149 -6.20 4.03 -18.70
C ILE A 149 -7.06 2.79 -18.82
N ASP A 150 -6.65 1.65 -18.26
CA ASP A 150 -7.38 0.38 -18.43
C ASP A 150 -8.62 0.28 -17.54
N HIS A 151 -8.58 0.94 -16.38
CA HIS A 151 -9.67 0.90 -15.39
C HIS A 151 -10.39 2.23 -15.21
N GLU A 152 -10.06 3.24 -16.04
CA GLU A 152 -10.71 4.55 -16.07
C GLU A 152 -10.75 5.26 -14.70
N VAL A 153 -9.77 4.99 -13.84
CA VAL A 153 -9.64 5.61 -12.53
C VAL A 153 -9.17 7.05 -12.69
N ALA A 154 -10.01 8.01 -12.34
CA ALA A 154 -9.66 9.43 -12.40
C ALA A 154 -10.24 10.18 -11.20
N PHE A 155 -9.38 10.87 -10.47
CA PHE A 155 -9.76 11.72 -9.35
C PHE A 155 -8.75 12.86 -9.19
N ARG A 156 -9.08 13.83 -8.34
CA ARG A 156 -8.14 14.85 -7.89
C ARG A 156 -8.18 14.89 -6.37
N VAL A 157 -7.01 14.73 -5.77
CA VAL A 157 -6.87 14.80 -4.32
C VAL A 157 -6.55 16.25 -3.93
N PRO A 158 -7.34 16.88 -3.05
CA PRO A 158 -7.05 18.23 -2.60
C PRO A 158 -5.78 18.26 -1.73
N ALA A 159 -5.05 19.38 -1.77
CA ALA A 159 -3.96 19.62 -0.83
C ALA A 159 -4.50 19.88 0.59
N PHE A 160 -4.77 18.80 1.33
CA PHE A 160 -5.25 18.83 2.69
C PHE A 160 -4.40 17.95 3.61
N ALA A 161 -4.07 18.47 4.78
CA ALA A 161 -3.66 17.70 5.93
C ALA A 161 -4.02 18.51 7.18
N PRO A 162 -4.07 17.89 8.38
CA PRO A 162 -4.19 18.65 9.62
C PRO A 162 -2.90 19.39 10.00
N TYR A 163 -2.58 20.43 9.23
CA TYR A 163 -1.27 21.09 9.19
C TYR A 163 -0.78 21.61 10.55
N GLU A 164 -1.68 22.05 11.42
CA GLU A 164 -1.33 22.58 12.75
C GLU A 164 -1.05 21.47 13.77
N SER A 165 -1.70 20.31 13.62
CA SER A 165 -1.63 19.22 14.59
C SER A 165 -0.53 18.21 14.26
N LEU A 166 -0.28 17.97 12.98
CA LEU A 166 0.68 16.97 12.51
C LEU A 166 2.13 17.16 12.99
N PRO A 167 2.68 18.38 13.10
CA PRO A 167 4.03 18.58 13.65
C PRO A 167 4.22 17.94 15.04
N ALA A 168 3.21 18.02 15.91
CA ALA A 168 3.28 17.41 17.24
C ALA A 168 3.27 15.88 17.17
N VAL A 169 2.46 15.29 16.28
CA VAL A 169 2.40 13.85 16.05
C VAL A 169 3.71 13.31 15.48
N ILE A 170 4.28 14.00 14.48
CA ILE A 170 5.53 13.60 13.82
C ILE A 170 6.69 13.63 14.82
N ARG A 171 6.77 14.67 15.65
CA ARG A 171 7.77 14.78 16.70
C ARG A 171 7.67 13.66 17.73
N ASP A 172 6.46 13.31 18.16
CA ASP A 172 6.25 12.23 19.12
C ASP A 172 6.64 10.87 18.53
N ALA A 173 6.21 10.57 17.30
CA ALA A 173 6.48 9.31 16.62
C ALA A 173 7.97 9.05 16.35
N SER A 174 8.71 10.10 16.00
CA SER A 174 10.13 10.05 15.64
C SER A 174 11.08 10.18 16.83
N GLY A 175 10.58 10.63 17.99
CA GLY A 175 11.42 11.00 19.12
C GLY A 175 12.15 12.34 18.96
N GLY A 176 11.71 13.21 18.06
CA GLY A 176 12.23 14.59 17.98
C GLY A 176 12.29 15.26 16.61
N HIS A 177 11.87 14.61 15.52
CA HIS A 177 11.85 15.23 14.20
C HIS A 177 10.88 16.40 14.17
N GLU A 178 11.33 17.55 13.68
CA GLU A 178 10.55 18.79 13.64
C GLU A 178 10.24 19.14 12.18
N VAL A 179 8.95 19.32 11.88
CA VAL A 179 8.47 19.77 10.56
C VAL A 179 7.47 20.91 10.75
N SER A 180 7.55 21.93 9.90
CA SER A 180 6.66 23.09 10.01
C SER A 180 5.32 22.85 9.29
N PRO A 181 4.20 23.47 9.73
CA PRO A 181 2.95 23.48 8.97
C PRO A 181 3.13 23.93 7.52
N SER A 182 3.98 24.93 7.26
CA SER A 182 4.28 25.41 5.91
C SER A 182 4.98 24.36 5.04
N THR A 183 5.85 23.52 5.62
CA THR A 183 6.49 22.41 4.90
C THR A 183 5.45 21.39 4.47
N LEU A 184 4.57 20.99 5.39
CA LEU A 184 3.47 20.06 5.11
C LEU A 184 2.52 20.60 4.03
N MET A 185 2.21 21.90 4.06
CA MET A 185 1.39 22.55 3.03
C MET A 185 2.07 22.56 1.65
N ASP A 186 3.38 22.85 1.58
CA ASP A 186 4.12 22.81 0.30
C ASP A 186 4.14 21.39 -0.27
N ALA A 187 4.39 20.40 0.59
CA ALA A 187 4.40 19.00 0.23
C ALA A 187 3.06 18.52 -0.35
N MET A 188 1.95 18.78 0.35
CA MET A 188 0.63 18.38 -0.13
C MET A 188 0.24 19.08 -1.44
N ARG A 189 0.66 20.34 -1.65
CA ARG A 189 0.44 21.06 -2.93
C ARG A 189 1.22 20.44 -4.10
N ARG A 190 2.43 19.93 -3.85
CA ARG A 190 3.20 19.20 -4.87
C ARG A 190 2.50 17.90 -5.25
N MET A 191 1.95 17.20 -4.27
CA MET A 191 1.20 15.96 -4.50
C MET A 191 -0.15 16.18 -5.20
N GLU A 192 -0.89 17.23 -4.86
CA GLU A 192 -2.08 17.67 -5.62
C GLU A 192 -1.72 17.99 -7.09
N THR A 193 -0.56 18.62 -7.32
CA THR A 193 -0.07 18.90 -8.67
C THR A 193 0.26 17.60 -9.41
N LEU A 194 0.99 16.68 -8.77
CA LEU A 194 1.37 15.39 -9.33
C LEU A 194 0.14 14.58 -9.76
N THR A 195 -0.83 14.39 -8.85
CA THR A 195 -2.05 13.63 -9.13
C THR A 195 -2.92 14.33 -10.19
N GLY A 196 -2.93 15.66 -10.21
CA GLY A 196 -3.56 16.45 -11.26
C GLY A 196 -2.93 16.22 -12.65
N VAL A 197 -1.61 16.07 -12.74
CA VAL A 197 -0.91 15.79 -14.01
C VAL A 197 -1.11 14.34 -14.44
N GLN A 198 -0.98 13.38 -13.52
CA GLN A 198 -1.21 11.96 -13.80
C GLN A 198 -2.66 11.67 -14.24
N SER A 199 -3.63 12.46 -13.76
CA SER A 199 -5.04 12.39 -14.20
C SER A 199 -5.23 12.63 -15.70
N ASP A 200 -4.32 13.38 -16.33
CA ASP A 200 -4.41 13.73 -17.75
C ASP A 200 -3.78 12.63 -18.62
N ALA A 201 -4.63 11.71 -19.05
CA ALA A 201 -4.20 10.61 -19.89
C ALA A 201 -3.65 11.02 -21.27
N ARG A 202 -3.84 12.28 -21.70
CA ARG A 202 -3.17 12.79 -22.91
C ARG A 202 -1.67 12.94 -22.72
N ILE A 203 -1.23 13.12 -21.48
CA ILE A 203 0.19 13.14 -21.07
C ILE A 203 0.69 11.70 -20.85
N ALA A 204 -0.17 10.81 -20.35
CA ALA A 204 0.17 9.42 -20.03
C ALA A 204 0.35 8.49 -21.24
N GLY A 205 -0.13 8.85 -22.44
CA GLY A 205 -0.29 7.90 -23.54
C GLY A 205 0.99 7.22 -24.04
N GLY A 206 2.16 7.88 -23.97
CA GLY A 206 3.45 7.25 -24.31
C GLY A 206 3.92 6.31 -23.22
N LEU A 207 3.93 6.79 -21.97
CA LEU A 207 4.39 6.04 -20.79
C LEU A 207 3.50 4.82 -20.49
N TYR A 208 2.24 4.84 -20.89
CA TYR A 208 1.34 3.70 -20.82
C TYR A 208 1.80 2.53 -21.70
N TRP A 209 2.28 2.82 -22.91
CA TRP A 209 2.81 1.78 -23.78
C TRP A 209 4.16 1.26 -23.30
N ASP A 210 4.99 2.14 -22.76
CA ASP A 210 6.23 1.75 -22.09
C ASP A 210 5.91 0.86 -20.87
N ALA A 211 4.87 1.19 -20.09
CA ALA A 211 4.40 0.37 -18.97
C ALA A 211 3.98 -1.03 -19.39
N TRP A 212 3.16 -1.17 -20.44
CA TRP A 212 2.80 -2.48 -20.97
C TRP A 212 3.98 -3.25 -21.58
N GLY A 213 4.96 -2.54 -22.15
CA GLY A 213 6.18 -3.15 -22.67
C GLY A 213 7.10 -3.70 -21.57
N SER A 214 7.17 -3.01 -20.44
CA SER A 214 8.07 -3.35 -19.32
C SER A 214 7.44 -4.27 -18.28
N TYR A 215 6.15 -4.09 -17.96
CA TYR A 215 5.46 -4.82 -16.88
C TYR A 215 4.11 -5.43 -17.31
N PRO A 216 4.09 -6.31 -18.33
CA PRO A 216 2.83 -6.88 -18.84
C PRO A 216 2.13 -7.82 -17.84
N PHE A 217 2.85 -8.54 -16.97
CA PHE A 217 2.22 -9.32 -15.90
C PHE A 217 1.51 -8.40 -14.92
N LEU A 218 2.16 -7.31 -14.51
CA LEU A 218 1.55 -6.30 -13.64
C LEU A 218 0.27 -5.73 -14.26
N GLY A 219 0.34 -5.24 -15.51
CA GLY A 219 -0.82 -4.70 -16.22
C GLY A 219 -1.98 -5.70 -16.36
N THR A 220 -1.67 -6.99 -16.53
CA THR A 220 -2.70 -8.05 -16.60
C THR A 220 -3.39 -8.31 -15.27
N HIS A 221 -2.68 -8.11 -14.14
CA HIS A 221 -3.11 -8.62 -12.84
C HIS A 221 -3.31 -7.55 -11.76
N VAL A 222 -3.05 -6.28 -12.06
CA VAL A 222 -3.21 -5.15 -11.14
C VAL A 222 -4.59 -5.09 -10.47
N TYR A 223 -5.65 -5.50 -11.19
CA TYR A 223 -7.02 -5.59 -10.67
C TYR A 223 -7.54 -7.01 -10.45
N ASN A 224 -6.74 -8.04 -10.72
CA ASN A 224 -7.19 -9.42 -10.64
C ASN A 224 -7.32 -9.86 -9.17
N PRO A 225 -8.53 -10.14 -8.65
CA PRO A 225 -8.71 -10.51 -7.25
C PRO A 225 -8.06 -11.84 -6.87
N ARG A 226 -7.67 -12.67 -7.86
CA ARG A 226 -6.90 -13.90 -7.64
C ARG A 226 -5.40 -13.67 -7.43
N ALA A 227 -4.90 -12.51 -7.82
CA ALA A 227 -3.49 -12.16 -7.61
C ALA A 227 -3.35 -11.57 -6.20
N VAL A 228 -2.62 -12.27 -5.34
CA VAL A 228 -2.30 -11.78 -3.99
C VAL A 228 -1.55 -10.46 -4.13
N GLY A 229 -2.07 -9.44 -3.45
CA GLY A 229 -1.52 -8.09 -3.53
C GLY A 229 -2.17 -7.17 -4.54
N SER A 230 -3.03 -7.65 -5.44
CA SER A 230 -3.72 -6.78 -6.39
C SER A 230 -4.47 -5.64 -5.71
N VAL A 231 -4.80 -4.61 -6.47
CA VAL A 231 -5.49 -3.41 -5.97
C VAL A 231 -6.75 -3.76 -5.18
N THR A 232 -7.54 -4.71 -5.68
CA THR A 232 -8.78 -5.16 -5.02
C THR A 232 -8.50 -6.06 -3.82
N TRP A 233 -7.47 -6.92 -3.88
CA TRP A 233 -7.05 -7.75 -2.74
C TRP A 233 -6.55 -6.90 -1.58
N THR A 234 -5.66 -5.94 -1.88
CA THR A 234 -5.08 -5.01 -0.91
C THR A 234 -6.16 -4.10 -0.30
N ALA A 235 -7.13 -3.64 -1.08
CA ALA A 235 -8.27 -2.89 -0.56
C ALA A 235 -9.08 -3.67 0.50
N GLY A 236 -9.24 -4.99 0.32
CA GLY A 236 -9.88 -5.85 1.32
C GLY A 236 -9.12 -5.90 2.63
N LEU A 237 -7.79 -6.08 2.57
CA LEU A 237 -6.89 -6.02 3.73
C LEU A 237 -6.96 -4.66 4.45
N ILE A 238 -6.96 -3.56 3.69
CA ILE A 238 -7.06 -2.20 4.23
C ILE A 238 -8.39 -2.00 4.98
N ALA A 239 -9.51 -2.47 4.43
CA ALA A 239 -10.82 -2.34 5.07
C ALA A 239 -10.86 -3.04 6.44
N GLU A 240 -10.20 -4.20 6.56
CA GLU A 240 -10.05 -4.91 7.83
C GLU A 240 -9.14 -4.18 8.80
N TYR A 241 -8.00 -3.67 8.31
CA TYR A 241 -7.09 -2.89 9.12
C TYR A 241 -7.74 -1.61 9.67
N TRP A 242 -8.54 -0.92 8.86
CA TRP A 242 -9.33 0.23 9.30
C TRP A 242 -10.31 -0.10 10.42
N ARG A 243 -10.91 -1.30 10.42
CA ARG A 243 -11.75 -1.75 11.54
C ARG A 243 -10.95 -1.79 12.84
N VAL A 244 -9.70 -2.26 12.79
CA VAL A 244 -8.80 -2.32 13.96
C VAL A 244 -8.40 -0.92 14.41
N VAL A 245 -7.96 -0.04 13.48
CA VAL A 245 -7.63 1.35 13.81
C VAL A 245 -8.83 2.09 14.40
N TRP A 246 -10.03 1.88 13.87
CA TRP A 246 -11.27 2.46 14.39
C TRP A 246 -11.65 1.93 15.78
N ALA A 247 -11.36 0.67 16.08
CA ALA A 247 -11.51 0.10 17.42
C ALA A 247 -10.53 0.75 18.40
N ARG A 248 -9.24 0.89 18.02
CA ARG A 248 -8.19 1.57 18.81
C ARG A 248 -8.57 3.00 19.16
N LEU A 249 -9.06 3.78 18.20
CA LEU A 249 -9.53 5.17 18.41
C LEU A 249 -10.63 5.26 19.48
N ARG A 250 -11.54 4.30 19.51
CA ARG A 250 -12.67 4.28 20.45
C ARG A 250 -12.37 3.59 21.78
N GLY A 251 -11.12 3.16 22.00
CA GLY A 251 -10.74 2.38 23.19
C GLY A 251 -11.50 1.05 23.28
N ALA A 252 -11.82 0.47 22.13
CA ALA A 252 -12.48 -0.83 21.99
C ALA A 252 -11.53 -1.84 21.32
N ASP A 253 -10.23 -1.64 21.48
CA ASP A 253 -9.19 -2.52 20.99
C ASP A 253 -9.33 -3.92 21.57
N ALA A 254 -9.14 -4.92 20.71
CA ALA A 254 -9.20 -6.33 21.06
C ALA A 254 -7.97 -7.06 20.48
N PRO A 255 -6.77 -6.87 21.04
CA PRO A 255 -5.53 -7.44 20.49
C PRO A 255 -5.61 -8.94 20.23
N ASP A 256 -6.25 -9.72 21.10
CA ASP A 256 -6.41 -11.17 20.90
C ASP A 256 -7.23 -11.53 19.65
N ALA A 257 -8.24 -10.72 19.31
CA ALA A 257 -9.10 -10.97 18.15
C ALA A 257 -8.58 -10.30 16.86
N ASP A 258 -7.80 -9.22 17.02
CA ASP A 258 -7.42 -8.32 15.93
C ASP A 258 -5.92 -8.35 15.64
N LEU A 259 -5.13 -9.18 16.33
CA LEU A 259 -3.68 -9.26 16.10
C LEU A 259 -3.41 -9.69 14.67
N VAL A 260 -3.91 -10.84 14.23
CA VAL A 260 -3.73 -11.35 12.86
C VAL A 260 -4.99 -11.02 12.05
N ILE A 261 -4.84 -10.18 11.03
CA ILE A 261 -5.97 -9.75 10.17
C ILE A 261 -5.99 -10.48 8.83
N ARG A 262 -4.84 -10.96 8.34
CA ARG A 262 -4.75 -11.69 7.07
C ARG A 262 -3.57 -12.64 7.09
N THR A 263 -3.77 -13.79 6.46
CA THR A 263 -2.69 -14.74 6.19
C THR A 263 -2.68 -15.12 4.72
N VAL A 264 -1.50 -15.36 4.19
CA VAL A 264 -1.30 -16.01 2.89
C VAL A 264 -0.33 -17.16 3.14
N PRO A 265 -0.75 -18.42 2.99
CA PRO A 265 -2.10 -18.87 2.64
C PRO A 265 -3.16 -18.45 3.68
N GLU A 266 -4.39 -18.28 3.22
CA GLU A 266 -5.54 -18.18 4.12
C GLU A 266 -5.71 -19.48 4.93
N ASP A 267 -6.35 -19.39 6.10
CA ASP A 267 -6.62 -20.57 6.92
C ASP A 267 -7.49 -21.59 6.17
N GLY A 268 -7.07 -22.85 6.17
CA GLY A 268 -7.65 -23.93 5.38
C GLY A 268 -7.27 -23.90 3.90
N GLY A 269 -6.39 -23.00 3.47
CA GLY A 269 -5.89 -22.91 2.09
C GLY A 269 -5.28 -24.23 1.61
N ALA A 270 -5.46 -24.52 0.33
CA ALA A 270 -4.93 -25.73 -0.30
C ALA A 270 -4.06 -25.39 -1.51
N ASN A 271 -3.35 -26.39 -2.03
CA ASN A 271 -2.51 -26.26 -3.21
C ASN A 271 -1.36 -25.25 -3.09
N TRP A 272 -0.87 -25.04 -1.87
CA TRP A 272 0.25 -24.13 -1.64
C TRP A 272 1.55 -24.67 -2.27
N PRO A 273 2.40 -23.81 -2.88
CA PRO A 273 3.73 -24.20 -3.34
C PRO A 273 4.54 -24.93 -2.27
N VAL A 274 5.33 -25.92 -2.69
CA VAL A 274 6.22 -26.64 -1.77
C VAL A 274 7.60 -25.99 -1.68
N ASP A 275 8.00 -25.25 -2.71
CA ASP A 275 9.30 -24.62 -2.80
C ASP A 275 9.18 -23.12 -3.13
N ARG A 276 9.99 -22.29 -2.48
CA ARG A 276 10.08 -20.84 -2.73
C ARG A 276 10.48 -20.53 -4.18
N SER A 277 11.23 -21.40 -4.83
CA SER A 277 11.62 -21.22 -6.24
C SER A 277 10.45 -21.24 -7.21
N GLU A 278 9.26 -21.70 -6.79
CA GLU A 278 8.04 -21.63 -7.58
C GLU A 278 7.49 -20.19 -7.67
N SER A 279 7.64 -19.43 -6.58
CA SER A 279 7.44 -17.97 -6.53
C SER A 279 8.08 -17.43 -5.26
N GLU A 280 8.98 -16.47 -5.38
CA GLU A 280 9.62 -15.87 -4.22
C GLU A 280 8.64 -14.96 -3.45
N ALA A 281 7.76 -14.25 -4.17
CA ALA A 281 6.75 -13.36 -3.66
C ALA A 281 5.59 -14.12 -3.03
N TRP A 282 5.08 -15.16 -3.71
CA TRP A 282 3.90 -15.92 -3.32
C TRP A 282 4.19 -17.34 -2.82
N GLY A 283 5.44 -17.71 -2.58
CA GLY A 283 5.83 -18.98 -1.94
C GLY A 283 6.18 -18.82 -0.47
N ARG A 284 6.09 -17.59 0.08
CA ARG A 284 6.32 -17.28 1.50
C ARG A 284 5.00 -17.29 2.25
N VAL A 285 4.99 -17.88 3.43
CA VAL A 285 3.86 -17.70 4.35
C VAL A 285 3.92 -16.28 4.89
N ALA A 286 2.84 -15.52 4.76
CA ALA A 286 2.76 -14.13 5.14
C ALA A 286 1.66 -13.92 6.18
N ILE A 287 1.95 -13.13 7.21
CA ILE A 287 1.03 -12.79 8.30
C ILE A 287 0.97 -11.28 8.38
N TRP A 288 -0.22 -10.72 8.12
CA TRP A 288 -0.49 -9.30 8.35
C TRP A 288 -1.17 -9.11 9.70
N PHE A 289 -0.68 -8.11 10.42
CA PHE A 289 -1.10 -7.75 11.75
C PHE A 289 -1.93 -6.47 11.76
N GLY A 290 -2.98 -6.44 12.58
CA GLY A 290 -3.80 -5.26 12.85
C GLY A 290 -3.09 -4.20 13.71
N TYR A 291 -1.88 -4.51 14.18
CA TYR A 291 -1.03 -3.66 14.98
C TYR A 291 0.40 -3.78 14.46
N GLY A 292 1.19 -2.73 14.63
CA GLY A 292 2.63 -2.84 14.45
C GLY A 292 3.22 -3.77 15.52
N VAL A 293 4.12 -4.66 15.08
CA VAL A 293 4.83 -5.60 15.95
C VAL A 293 6.34 -5.48 15.72
N ASP A 294 7.11 -5.75 16.77
CA ASP A 294 8.57 -5.85 16.68
C ASP A 294 8.97 -7.26 16.25
N ARG A 295 9.70 -7.36 15.14
CA ARG A 295 10.21 -8.63 14.59
C ARG A 295 10.98 -9.44 15.64
N ASP A 296 11.89 -8.81 16.37
CA ASP A 296 12.77 -9.54 17.28
C ASP A 296 12.01 -10.06 18.52
N GLN A 297 10.89 -9.43 18.86
CA GLN A 297 9.99 -9.90 19.93
C GLN A 297 9.01 -10.98 19.47
N ILE A 298 8.46 -10.87 18.26
CA ILE A 298 7.43 -11.81 17.78
C ILE A 298 8.01 -13.12 17.26
N THR A 299 9.21 -13.10 16.67
CA THR A 299 9.78 -14.29 16.03
C THR A 299 9.99 -15.51 16.95
N PRO A 300 10.35 -15.39 18.24
CA PRO A 300 10.39 -16.53 19.16
C PRO A 300 9.02 -17.11 19.50
N LEU A 301 7.94 -16.38 19.21
CA LEU A 301 6.56 -16.78 19.50
C LEU A 301 5.88 -17.43 18.29
N VAL A 302 6.50 -17.39 17.11
CA VAL A 302 5.94 -17.99 15.90
C VAL A 302 6.56 -19.36 15.66
N THR A 303 5.70 -20.37 15.52
CA THR A 303 6.13 -21.74 15.19
C THR A 303 5.37 -22.29 14.00
N MET A 304 5.97 -23.26 13.31
CA MET A 304 5.32 -23.99 12.23
C MET A 304 5.52 -25.48 12.46
N THR A 305 4.44 -26.25 12.34
CA THR A 305 4.45 -27.71 12.50
C THR A 305 3.80 -28.39 11.31
N ASP A 306 4.18 -29.63 11.03
CA ASP A 306 3.54 -30.47 10.02
C ASP A 306 2.37 -31.31 10.58
N ASP A 307 1.78 -32.15 9.74
CA ASP A 307 0.65 -33.02 10.06
C ASP A 307 0.94 -34.07 11.14
N ALA A 308 2.22 -34.35 11.40
CA ALA A 308 2.68 -35.20 12.50
C ALA A 308 3.04 -34.39 13.76
N ALA A 309 2.70 -33.10 13.80
CA ALA A 309 3.10 -32.14 14.83
C ALA A 309 4.63 -32.01 15.00
N SER A 310 5.40 -32.31 13.95
CA SER A 310 6.85 -32.13 13.94
C SER A 310 7.19 -30.68 13.63
N ALA A 311 8.11 -30.09 14.37
CA ALA A 311 8.56 -28.71 14.14
C ALA A 311 9.24 -28.57 12.78
N VAL A 312 8.87 -27.53 12.03
CA VAL A 312 9.48 -27.16 10.77
C VAL A 312 10.46 -26.02 11.00
N PRO A 313 11.74 -26.15 10.63
CA PRO A 313 12.69 -25.05 10.69
C PRO A 313 12.23 -23.88 9.82
N ILE A 314 12.11 -22.71 10.43
CA ILE A 314 11.65 -21.47 9.80
C ILE A 314 12.60 -20.32 10.15
N ARG A 315 12.72 -19.39 9.21
CA ARG A 315 13.32 -18.07 9.41
C ARG A 315 12.30 -16.99 9.05
N PHE A 316 12.64 -15.75 9.37
CA PHE A 316 11.69 -14.65 9.25
C PHE A 316 12.22 -13.53 8.35
N GLU A 317 11.33 -12.92 7.59
CA GLU A 317 11.58 -11.69 6.82
C GLU A 317 10.45 -10.68 7.13
N THR A 318 10.72 -9.41 6.92
CA THR A 318 9.73 -8.32 7.06
C THR A 318 9.79 -7.43 5.83
N ALA A 319 8.72 -6.66 5.61
CA ALA A 319 8.70 -5.66 4.54
C ALA A 319 9.89 -4.70 4.67
N TYR A 320 10.68 -4.60 3.59
CA TYR A 320 11.91 -3.79 3.49
C TYR A 320 12.96 -4.07 4.57
N GLY A 321 12.91 -5.23 5.22
CA GLY A 321 13.82 -5.59 6.32
C GLY A 321 13.62 -4.77 7.61
N GLY A 322 12.53 -4.01 7.70
CA GLY A 322 12.23 -3.17 8.86
C GLY A 322 11.97 -3.98 10.12
N ARG A 323 12.37 -3.44 11.28
CA ARG A 323 12.17 -4.11 12.58
C ARG A 323 10.71 -4.08 13.04
N GLU A 324 10.01 -2.99 12.75
CA GLU A 324 8.66 -2.74 13.22
C GLU A 324 7.71 -2.59 12.04
N ARG A 325 6.84 -3.59 11.87
CA ARG A 325 6.00 -3.73 10.67
C ARG A 325 4.66 -4.36 11.03
N ASN A 326 3.71 -4.26 10.09
CA ASN A 326 2.46 -5.02 10.11
C ASN A 326 2.59 -6.34 9.38
N LEU A 327 3.72 -6.63 8.72
CA LEU A 327 3.90 -7.85 7.93
C LEU A 327 5.12 -8.65 8.40
N LEU A 328 4.89 -9.93 8.67
CA LEU A 328 5.92 -10.93 8.90
C LEU A 328 5.78 -12.06 7.88
N PHE A 329 6.88 -12.36 7.19
CA PHE A 329 7.01 -13.56 6.40
C PHE A 329 7.62 -14.69 7.24
N VAL A 330 6.97 -15.84 7.24
CA VAL A 330 7.47 -17.11 7.77
C VAL A 330 8.01 -17.92 6.60
N VAL A 331 9.31 -18.14 6.59
CA VAL A 331 10.02 -18.77 5.47
C VAL A 331 10.59 -20.11 5.91
N PRO A 332 10.07 -21.24 5.39
CA PRO A 332 10.67 -22.56 5.62
C PRO A 332 12.13 -22.60 5.14
N GLU A 333 13.02 -23.20 5.93
CA GLU A 333 14.44 -23.31 5.56
C GLU A 333 14.72 -24.41 4.52
N ALA A 334 13.76 -25.32 4.32
CA ALA A 334 13.80 -26.39 3.33
C ALA A 334 12.46 -26.49 2.60
N PRO A 335 12.43 -27.08 1.39
CA PRO A 335 11.19 -27.35 0.68
C PRO A 335 10.22 -28.15 1.56
N LEU A 336 8.95 -27.78 1.50
CA LEU A 336 7.87 -28.46 2.20
C LEU A 336 7.56 -29.81 1.53
N ARG A 337 6.95 -30.72 2.29
CA ARG A 337 6.45 -31.99 1.77
C ARG A 337 5.18 -31.73 0.96
N HIS A 338 5.00 -32.49 -0.11
CA HIS A 338 3.75 -32.48 -0.89
C HIS A 338 2.57 -33.04 -0.07
N ASP A 339 1.36 -32.58 -0.39
CA ASP A 339 0.08 -33.01 0.22
C ASP A 339 0.14 -33.09 1.75
N THR A 340 0.80 -32.11 2.37
CA THR A 340 1.03 -32.08 3.81
C THR A 340 0.34 -30.85 4.39
N VAL A 341 -0.37 -31.04 5.49
CA VAL A 341 -0.97 -29.94 6.25
C VAL A 341 0.10 -29.35 7.16
N TYR A 342 0.29 -28.04 7.08
CA TYR A 342 1.13 -27.26 7.97
C TYR A 342 0.25 -26.38 8.84
N THR A 343 0.59 -26.29 10.12
CA THR A 343 -0.07 -25.38 11.07
C THR A 343 0.96 -24.35 11.54
N VAL A 344 0.60 -23.07 11.44
CA VAL A 344 1.37 -21.96 11.97
C VAL A 344 0.68 -21.45 13.22
N GLU A 345 1.44 -21.31 14.30
CA GLU A 345 1.02 -20.71 15.55
C GLU A 345 1.73 -19.36 15.70
N VAL A 346 0.94 -18.30 15.95
CA VAL A 346 1.43 -17.06 16.56
C VAL A 346 1.07 -17.15 18.04
N GLY A 347 2.06 -17.41 18.88
CA GLY A 347 1.86 -17.63 20.31
C GLY A 347 1.22 -16.43 21.03
N GLY A 348 0.68 -16.66 22.23
CA GLY A 348 0.31 -15.56 23.13
C GLY A 348 1.55 -14.80 23.63
N GLY A 349 1.34 -13.60 24.16
CA GLY A 349 2.40 -12.75 24.68
C GLY A 349 3.04 -11.82 23.65
N VAL A 350 2.41 -11.62 22.48
CA VAL A 350 2.88 -10.67 21.48
C VAL A 350 2.63 -9.26 21.98
N GLU A 351 3.70 -8.50 22.18
CA GLU A 351 3.66 -7.07 22.49
C GLU A 351 3.56 -6.26 21.19
N THR A 352 2.51 -5.46 21.09
CA THR A 352 2.32 -4.50 19.99
C THR A 352 3.11 -3.23 20.25
N ILE A 353 3.41 -2.45 19.21
CA ILE A 353 4.07 -1.13 19.34
C ILE A 353 3.25 -0.17 20.25
N SER A 354 1.94 -0.37 20.33
CA SER A 354 1.04 0.39 21.22
C SER A 354 1.10 -0.03 22.69
N GLY A 355 1.90 -1.06 23.02
CA GLY A 355 2.08 -1.60 24.38
C GLY A 355 1.03 -2.63 24.80
N ALA A 356 0.03 -2.91 23.96
CA ALA A 356 -0.93 -3.98 24.22
C ALA A 356 -0.27 -5.36 24.03
N VAL A 357 -0.63 -6.34 24.86
CA VAL A 357 -0.05 -7.69 24.85
C VAL A 357 -1.17 -8.72 24.63
N THR A 358 -1.01 -9.62 23.67
CA THR A 358 -1.96 -10.73 23.47
C THR A 358 -1.85 -11.76 24.59
N SER A 359 -2.98 -12.37 24.95
CA SER A 359 -3.09 -13.42 25.96
C SER A 359 -3.28 -14.81 25.36
N ALA A 360 -3.84 -14.90 24.15
CA ALA A 360 -4.15 -16.15 23.48
C ALA A 360 -3.31 -16.33 22.19
N PRO A 361 -2.93 -17.57 21.85
CA PRO A 361 -2.34 -17.87 20.56
C PRO A 361 -3.37 -17.81 19.43
N THR A 362 -2.91 -17.45 18.24
CA THR A 362 -3.67 -17.51 16.99
C THR A 362 -3.09 -18.60 16.09
N PHE A 363 -3.96 -19.38 15.46
CA PHE A 363 -3.56 -20.47 14.58
C PHE A 363 -4.15 -20.29 13.19
N PHE A 364 -3.41 -20.73 12.19
CA PHE A 364 -3.94 -21.00 10.87
C PHE A 364 -3.21 -22.20 10.26
N SER A 365 -3.86 -22.85 9.31
CA SER A 365 -3.34 -24.04 8.65
C SER A 365 -3.47 -23.94 7.14
N PHE A 366 -2.59 -24.64 6.42
CA PHE A 366 -2.67 -24.75 4.97
C PHE A 366 -2.13 -26.10 4.51
N ARG A 367 -2.55 -26.52 3.32
CA ARG A 367 -2.11 -27.75 2.68
C ARG A 367 -1.27 -27.43 1.44
N THR A 368 -0.09 -28.03 1.36
CA THR A 368 0.75 -27.97 0.16
C THR A 368 0.16 -28.78 -0.99
N ARG A 369 0.45 -28.36 -2.22
CA ARG A 369 0.03 -29.08 -3.43
C ARG A 369 0.61 -30.48 -3.48
N CYS A 370 -0.06 -31.34 -4.22
CA CYS A 370 0.42 -32.68 -4.50
C CYS A 370 1.59 -32.68 -5.47
N ALA A 371 2.34 -33.77 -5.47
CA ALA A 371 3.38 -33.99 -6.47
C ALA A 371 2.75 -34.07 -7.88
N ASP A 372 3.52 -33.70 -8.90
CA ASP A 372 3.03 -33.63 -10.29
C ASP A 372 2.42 -34.96 -10.78
N ASP A 373 2.96 -36.09 -10.31
CA ASP A 373 2.48 -37.44 -10.64
C ASP A 373 1.22 -37.86 -9.86
N ARG A 374 0.75 -37.03 -8.92
CA ARG A 374 -0.41 -37.26 -8.04
C ARG A 374 -1.46 -36.15 -8.09
N LEU A 375 -1.36 -35.19 -9.02
CA LEU A 375 -2.29 -34.06 -9.12
C LEU A 375 -3.77 -34.48 -9.25
N ALA A 376 -4.05 -35.65 -9.83
CA ALA A 376 -5.39 -36.19 -9.98
C ALA A 376 -6.07 -36.57 -8.64
N ASP A 377 -5.30 -36.75 -7.57
CA ASP A 377 -5.80 -37.17 -6.25
C ASP A 377 -6.16 -35.98 -5.34
N CYS A 378 -5.99 -34.75 -5.83
CA CYS A 378 -5.95 -33.55 -4.99
C CYS A 378 -6.94 -32.48 -5.47
N PRO A 379 -7.26 -31.47 -4.63
CA PRO A 379 -8.06 -30.34 -5.09
C PRO A 379 -7.45 -29.73 -6.36
N SER A 380 -8.28 -29.37 -7.34
CA SER A 380 -7.76 -28.86 -8.60
C SER A 380 -6.90 -27.63 -8.38
N LEU A 381 -5.72 -27.59 -9.02
CA LEU A 381 -4.92 -26.38 -9.02
C LEU A 381 -5.70 -25.25 -9.66
N ASP A 382 -5.58 -24.09 -9.06
CA ASP A 382 -6.04 -22.87 -9.67
C ASP A 382 -5.29 -22.63 -10.99
N PRO A 383 -5.96 -22.16 -12.06
CA PRO A 383 -5.27 -21.79 -13.28
C PRO A 383 -4.11 -20.84 -12.99
N PRO A 384 -2.93 -21.07 -13.57
CA PRO A 384 -1.78 -20.20 -13.35
C PRO A 384 -2.13 -18.79 -13.82
N LEU A 385 -1.67 -17.80 -13.06
CA LEU A 385 -1.72 -16.41 -13.49
C LEU A 385 -0.68 -16.22 -14.59
N VAL A 386 -1.16 -16.06 -15.82
CA VAL A 386 -0.34 -15.89 -17.01
C VAL A 386 -0.47 -14.47 -17.53
N THR A 387 0.65 -13.92 -17.98
CA THR A 387 0.72 -12.63 -18.64
C THR A 387 -0.23 -12.58 -19.84
N GLY A 388 -1.11 -11.59 -19.85
CA GLY A 388 -2.04 -11.33 -20.94
C GLY A 388 -1.36 -10.67 -22.14
N PRO A 389 -2.04 -10.61 -23.30
CA PRO A 389 -1.53 -9.88 -24.44
C PRO A 389 -1.50 -8.37 -24.13
N ILE A 390 -0.45 -7.69 -24.59
CA ILE A 390 -0.42 -6.22 -24.60
C ILE A 390 -1.60 -5.71 -25.43
N PRO A 391 -2.42 -4.77 -24.91
CA PRO A 391 -3.55 -4.22 -25.65
C PRO A 391 -3.12 -3.57 -26.98
N GLU A 392 -3.85 -3.79 -28.06
CA GLU A 392 -3.54 -3.14 -29.35
C GLU A 392 -4.00 -1.67 -29.40
N ARG A 393 -4.92 -1.30 -28.51
CA ARG A 393 -5.45 0.06 -28.34
C ARG A 393 -5.91 0.27 -26.90
N PRO A 394 -5.87 1.50 -26.36
CA PRO A 394 -6.44 1.79 -25.06
C PRO A 394 -7.96 1.55 -25.11
N PRO A 395 -8.61 1.23 -23.97
CA PRO A 395 -10.06 1.10 -23.94
C PRO A 395 -10.75 2.39 -24.40
N ALA A 396 -11.89 2.23 -25.05
CA ALA A 396 -12.66 3.36 -25.54
C ALA A 396 -13.29 4.11 -24.37
N ARG A 397 -12.74 5.28 -24.03
CA ARG A 397 -13.31 6.12 -22.97
C ARG A 397 -14.77 6.47 -23.27
N PRO A 398 -15.68 6.35 -22.29
CA PRO A 398 -16.99 6.95 -22.40
C PRO A 398 -16.84 8.41 -22.82
N ARG A 399 -17.59 8.83 -23.84
CA ARG A 399 -17.74 10.26 -24.09
C ARG A 399 -18.35 10.84 -22.82
N VAL A 400 -17.60 11.70 -22.14
CA VAL A 400 -18.21 12.65 -21.21
C VAL A 400 -19.07 13.54 -22.11
N ASP A 401 -20.35 13.19 -22.24
CA ASP A 401 -21.32 14.04 -22.90
C ASP A 401 -21.32 15.35 -22.11
N GLY A 402 -20.73 16.38 -22.70
CA GLY A 402 -20.77 17.73 -22.17
C GLY A 402 -22.24 18.15 -22.11
N GLY A 403 -22.87 17.94 -20.96
CA GLY A 403 -24.18 18.48 -20.67
C GLY A 403 -24.16 19.99 -20.93
N PRO A 404 -25.22 20.57 -21.52
CA PRO A 404 -25.23 21.97 -21.86
C PRO A 404 -25.11 22.79 -20.58
N GLY A 405 -24.01 23.54 -20.48
CA GLY A 405 -23.79 24.50 -19.41
C GLY A 405 -24.83 25.62 -19.51
N ASP A 406 -25.78 25.61 -18.60
CA ASP A 406 -26.66 26.75 -18.35
C ASP A 406 -25.93 27.68 -17.35
N ALA A 407 -24.88 28.35 -17.86
CA ALA A 407 -24.31 29.50 -17.19
C ALA A 407 -25.14 30.71 -17.61
N GLY A 408 -26.00 31.15 -16.70
CA GLY A 408 -26.87 32.30 -16.87
C GLY A 408 -26.14 33.50 -17.46
N ALA A 409 -26.69 33.98 -18.57
CA ALA A 409 -26.26 35.19 -19.24
C ALA A 409 -26.37 36.42 -18.33
N SER A 410 -25.39 37.31 -18.42
CA SER A 410 -25.58 38.73 -18.20
C SER A 410 -24.70 39.53 -19.16
N PRO A 411 -25.17 40.71 -19.59
CA PRO A 411 -24.99 41.18 -20.97
C PRO A 411 -23.72 42.00 -21.19
N ASP A 412 -23.24 41.96 -22.44
CA ASP A 412 -22.24 42.86 -23.00
C ASP A 412 -22.62 44.34 -22.82
N PRO A 413 -21.60 45.22 -22.83
CA PRO A 413 -21.53 46.09 -23.99
C PRO A 413 -20.14 46.19 -24.61
N ALA A 414 -20.12 45.88 -25.91
CA ALA A 414 -19.46 46.59 -27.01
C ALA A 414 -18.08 47.23 -26.77
N GLY A 415 -17.08 46.73 -27.51
CA GLY A 415 -16.04 47.60 -28.07
C GLY A 415 -14.70 46.94 -28.38
N GLY A 416 -14.44 46.73 -29.67
CA GLY A 416 -13.09 46.94 -30.23
C GLY A 416 -12.20 45.71 -30.40
N CYS A 417 -12.07 45.27 -31.66
CA CYS A 417 -10.99 44.41 -32.12
C CYS A 417 -9.61 44.95 -31.74
N SER A 418 -8.77 44.10 -31.14
CA SER A 418 -7.34 44.04 -31.47
C SER A 418 -6.78 42.66 -31.13
N ALA A 419 -6.17 42.03 -32.14
CA ALA A 419 -5.48 40.76 -32.02
C ALA A 419 -4.25 40.91 -31.12
N TRP A 420 -4.09 40.00 -30.16
CA TRP A 420 -2.85 39.81 -29.39
C TRP A 420 -2.46 38.33 -29.36
N PRO A 421 -1.15 38.03 -29.26
CA PRO A 421 -0.55 36.81 -29.80
C PRO A 421 -0.61 35.62 -28.84
N SER A 422 -0.44 34.44 -29.43
CA SER A 422 -0.20 33.15 -28.76
C SER A 422 0.85 33.28 -27.66
N ARG A 423 0.41 33.20 -26.39
CA ARG A 423 1.30 32.93 -25.26
C ARG A 423 1.49 31.42 -25.15
N SER A 424 2.69 30.98 -25.47
CA SER A 424 3.25 29.72 -24.96
C SER A 424 3.15 29.74 -23.43
N SER A 425 2.50 28.72 -22.87
CA SER A 425 2.40 28.54 -21.43
C SER A 425 3.75 28.09 -20.85
N PRO A 426 4.27 28.72 -19.79
CA PRO A 426 5.57 28.37 -19.20
C PRO A 426 5.51 27.14 -18.26
N HIS A 427 4.40 26.41 -18.22
CA HIS A 427 4.18 25.33 -17.24
C HIS A 427 4.93 24.01 -17.53
N LEU A 428 5.56 23.85 -18.70
CA LEU A 428 6.38 22.67 -18.98
C LEU A 428 7.78 22.70 -18.30
N ALA A 429 8.28 23.88 -17.93
CA ALA A 429 9.64 24.00 -17.39
C ALA A 429 9.75 23.66 -15.88
N LEU A 430 8.62 23.51 -15.19
CA LEU A 430 8.55 23.17 -13.76
C LEU A 430 8.38 21.65 -13.49
N LEU A 431 8.14 20.85 -14.53
CA LEU A 431 7.96 19.39 -14.41
C LEU A 431 9.30 18.63 -14.26
N LEU A 432 10.38 19.11 -14.89
CA LEU A 432 11.69 18.45 -14.83
C LEU A 432 12.32 18.38 -13.42
N PRO A 433 12.31 19.44 -12.58
CA PRO A 433 12.93 19.37 -11.26
C PRO A 433 12.13 18.52 -10.27
N LEU A 434 10.80 18.41 -10.38
CA LEU A 434 10.00 17.54 -9.49
C LEU A 434 10.28 16.05 -9.79
N LEU A 435 10.42 15.70 -11.08
CA LEU A 435 10.81 14.35 -11.53
C LEU A 435 12.27 14.01 -11.20
N LEU A 436 13.17 14.99 -11.09
CA LEU A 436 14.59 14.79 -10.74
C LEU A 436 14.85 14.72 -9.23
N VAL A 437 14.00 15.33 -8.39
CA VAL A 437 14.13 15.28 -6.92
C VAL A 437 13.71 13.90 -6.39
N LEU A 438 12.65 13.29 -6.93
CA LEU A 438 12.30 11.89 -6.63
C LEU A 438 13.38 10.90 -7.13
N ARG A 439 14.14 11.28 -8.18
CA ARG A 439 15.26 10.51 -8.74
C ARG A 439 16.57 10.56 -7.93
N ARG A 440 16.69 11.46 -6.95
CA ARG A 440 17.91 11.66 -6.15
C ARG A 440 17.75 11.28 -4.67
N ALA A 441 16.54 10.94 -4.24
CA ALA A 441 16.23 10.57 -2.86
C ALA A 441 16.16 9.05 -2.64
N ARG A 442 16.47 8.23 -3.65
CA ARG A 442 16.70 6.78 -3.54
C ARG A 442 18.19 6.46 -3.68
#